data_AF-A0A961UIJ1-F1
#
_entry.id   AF-A0A961UIJ1-F1
#
_cell.length_a   1.000
_cell.length_b   1.000
_cell.length_c   1.000
_cell.angle_alpha   90.00
_cell.angle_beta   90.00
_cell.angle_gamma   90.00
#
_symmetry.space_group_name_H-M   'P 1'
#
loop_
_entity.id
_entity.type
_entity.pdbx_description
1 polymer ?
#
loop_
_entity_poly.entity_id
_entity_poly.type
_entity_poly.pdbx_seq_one_letter_code
_entity_poly.pdbx_strand_id
1 'polypeptide(L)'
;MPHAQPSAARPSPRGPSIDLEALKRFLQRRYHYNTPESVAADTGIPPETVRNWIRLRARPSIGNFLTLALHYGPDLVAAAWPGAPRWMDSACREEEAARLEAEQERINRRLKELRS
;
A
#
# COMPACT_ATOMS: atom_id res chain seq x y z
N MET A 1 8.59 52.78 10.27
CA MET A 1 7.53 51.82 10.62
C MET A 1 7.60 50.63 9.67
N PRO A 2 8.28 49.52 10.02
CA PRO A 2 8.32 48.33 9.19
C PRO A 2 7.05 47.50 9.42
N HIS A 3 6.29 47.24 8.36
CA HIS A 3 5.16 46.32 8.37
C HIS A 3 5.67 44.88 8.54
N ALA A 4 5.43 44.29 9.71
CA ALA A 4 5.60 42.86 9.93
C ALA A 4 4.54 42.11 9.11
N GLN A 5 4.97 41.36 8.08
CA GLN A 5 4.10 40.40 7.41
C GLN A 5 3.81 39.25 8.39
N PRO A 6 2.56 38.75 8.49
CA PRO A 6 2.27 37.53 9.22
C PRO A 6 2.99 36.37 8.52
N SER A 7 4.01 35.84 9.19
CA SER A 7 4.70 34.61 8.79
C SER A 7 3.67 33.50 8.65
N ALA A 8 3.34 33.14 7.41
CA ALA A 8 2.52 31.98 7.09
C ALA A 8 3.10 30.78 7.86
N ALA A 9 2.29 30.23 8.76
CA ALA A 9 2.65 29.04 9.51
C ALA A 9 3.02 27.95 8.51
N ARG A 10 4.31 27.59 8.47
CA ARG A 10 4.77 26.42 7.72
C ARG A 10 3.94 25.23 8.21
N PRO A 11 3.28 24.44 7.36
CA PRO A 11 2.66 23.22 7.82
C PRO A 11 3.76 22.33 8.40
N SER A 12 3.70 22.08 9.71
CA SER A 12 4.59 21.12 10.37
C SER A 12 4.52 19.80 9.62
N PRO A 13 5.65 19.12 9.35
CA PRO A 13 5.60 17.77 8.80
C PRO A 13 4.92 16.88 9.83
N ARG A 14 3.65 16.54 9.59
CA ARG A 14 2.97 15.47 10.34
C ARG A 14 3.83 14.22 10.12
N GLY A 15 4.24 13.56 11.21
CA GLY A 15 5.05 12.34 11.17
C GLY A 15 4.47 11.28 10.24
N PRO A 16 5.21 10.18 9.94
CA PRO A 16 4.84 9.21 8.90
C PRO A 16 3.42 8.69 9.13
N SER A 17 2.46 9.26 8.39
CA SER A 17 1.06 8.93 8.54
C SER A 17 0.62 8.15 7.32
N ILE A 18 0.14 6.93 7.56
CA ILE A 18 -0.52 6.11 6.55
C ILE A 18 -1.70 6.92 5.99
N ASP A 19 -1.74 7.06 4.68
CA ASP A 19 -2.84 7.66 3.95
C ASP A 19 -3.99 6.64 3.88
N LEU A 20 -4.98 6.86 4.74
CA LEU A 20 -6.17 6.01 4.83
C LEU A 20 -7.02 6.03 3.57
N GLU A 21 -7.08 7.16 2.86
CA GLU A 21 -7.89 7.25 1.65
C GLU A 21 -7.21 6.49 0.50
N ALA A 22 -5.89 6.56 0.43
CA ALA A 22 -5.12 5.79 -0.53
C ALA A 22 -5.16 4.28 -0.22
N LEU A 23 -5.07 3.89 1.07
CA LEU A 23 -5.25 2.50 1.50
C LEU A 23 -6.64 1.97 1.12
N LYS A 24 -7.71 2.71 1.44
CA LYS A 24 -9.07 2.34 1.06
C LYS A 24 -9.22 2.16 -0.45
N ARG A 25 -8.72 3.12 -1.24
CA ARG A 25 -8.73 3.03 -2.72
C ARG A 25 -7.97 1.81 -3.23
N PHE A 26 -6.84 1.47 -2.62
CA PHE A 26 -6.09 0.26 -2.96
C PHE A 26 -6.93 -1.00 -2.72
N LEU A 27 -7.50 -1.15 -1.51
CA LEU A 27 -8.30 -2.32 -1.15
C LEU A 27 -9.57 -2.45 -2.02
N GLN A 28 -10.25 -1.35 -2.32
CA GLN A 28 -11.44 -1.36 -3.17
C GLN A 28 -11.14 -1.67 -4.64
N ARG A 29 -9.96 -1.29 -5.15
CA ARG A 29 -9.52 -1.71 -6.49
C ARG A 29 -9.18 -3.20 -6.53
N ARG A 30 -8.65 -3.75 -5.43
CA ARG A 30 -8.29 -5.16 -5.33
C ARG A 30 -9.53 -6.07 -5.23
N TYR A 31 -10.53 -5.65 -4.44
CA TYR A 31 -11.78 -6.40 -4.25
C TYR A 31 -12.99 -5.54 -4.62
N HIS A 32 -13.67 -5.96 -5.70
CA HIS A 32 -14.83 -5.24 -6.24
C HIS A 32 -16.05 -5.27 -5.30
N TYR A 33 -16.19 -6.33 -4.50
CA TYR A 33 -17.26 -6.53 -3.51
C TYR A 33 -16.69 -7.15 -2.23
N ASN A 34 -17.39 -6.99 -1.10
CA ASN A 34 -17.04 -7.60 0.20
C ASN A 34 -15.58 -7.35 0.64
N THR A 35 -15.08 -6.14 0.38
CA THR A 35 -13.70 -5.75 0.66
C THR A 35 -13.26 -6.06 2.11
N PRO A 36 -14.05 -5.78 3.17
CA PRO A 36 -13.66 -6.13 4.54
C PRO A 36 -13.47 -7.64 4.75
N GLU A 37 -14.37 -8.45 4.19
CA GLU A 37 -14.37 -9.90 4.36
C GLU A 37 -13.25 -10.56 3.56
N SER A 38 -12.97 -10.09 2.34
CA SER A 38 -11.86 -10.59 1.52
C SER A 38 -10.50 -10.23 2.12
N VAL A 39 -10.33 -9.01 2.64
CA VAL A 39 -9.09 -8.62 3.33
C VAL A 39 -8.89 -9.44 4.60
N ALA A 40 -9.96 -9.73 5.33
CA ALA A 40 -9.90 -10.58 6.52
C ALA A 40 -9.48 -12.02 6.18
N ALA A 41 -10.01 -12.59 5.10
CA ALA A 41 -9.63 -13.92 4.65
C ALA A 41 -8.14 -14.00 4.27
N ASP A 42 -7.63 -12.95 3.63
CA ASP A 42 -6.27 -12.91 3.12
C ASP A 42 -5.23 -12.60 4.21
N THR A 43 -5.58 -11.75 5.19
CA THR A 43 -4.63 -11.21 6.17
C THR A 43 -4.86 -11.67 7.61
N GLY A 44 -5.98 -12.34 7.89
CA GLY A 44 -6.40 -12.72 9.24
C GLY A 44 -6.85 -11.54 10.13
N ILE A 45 -6.84 -10.32 9.60
CA ILE A 45 -7.29 -9.12 10.32
C ILE A 45 -8.82 -9.15 10.44
N PRO A 46 -9.41 -8.85 11.61
CA PRO A 46 -10.86 -8.90 11.77
C PRO A 46 -11.59 -8.01 10.76
N PRO A 47 -12.67 -8.49 10.12
CA PRO A 47 -13.36 -7.75 9.07
C PRO A 47 -13.94 -6.42 9.59
N GLU A 48 -14.31 -6.35 10.86
CA GLU A 48 -14.80 -5.12 11.46
C GLU A 48 -13.70 -4.06 11.62
N THR A 49 -12.47 -4.47 11.89
CA THR A 49 -11.30 -3.59 11.90
C THR A 49 -11.06 -3.02 10.50
N VAL A 50 -11.12 -3.85 9.47
CA VAL A 50 -10.98 -3.41 8.07
C VAL A 50 -12.14 -2.48 7.67
N ARG A 51 -13.37 -2.79 8.09
CA ARG A 51 -14.55 -1.95 7.84
C ARG A 51 -14.39 -0.55 8.44
N ASN A 52 -13.79 -0.46 9.63
CA ASN A 52 -13.49 0.83 10.26
C ASN A 52 -12.44 1.64 9.48
N TRP A 53 -11.47 0.99 8.83
CA TRP A 53 -10.51 1.68 7.94
C TRP A 53 -11.18 2.18 6.66
N ILE A 54 -12.02 1.35 6.03
CA ILE A 54 -12.76 1.72 4.81
C ILE A 54 -13.74 2.88 5.07
N ARG A 55 -14.34 2.91 6.27
CA ARG A 55 -15.19 4.02 6.73
C ARG A 55 -14.40 5.22 7.26
N LEU A 56 -13.07 5.18 7.22
CA LEU A 56 -12.16 6.23 7.70
C LEU A 56 -12.35 6.57 9.19
N ARG A 57 -12.87 5.62 9.98
CA ARG A 57 -13.13 5.79 11.41
C ARG A 57 -11.95 5.40 12.29
N ALA A 58 -11.05 4.58 11.77
CA ALA A 58 -9.85 4.13 12.47
C ALA A 58 -8.65 4.09 11.52
N ARG A 59 -7.45 4.16 12.10
CA ARG A 59 -6.19 3.94 11.39
C ARG A 59 -5.68 2.52 11.65
N PRO A 60 -5.05 1.85 10.66
CA PRO A 60 -4.30 0.64 10.94
C PRO A 60 -3.15 0.97 11.91
N SER A 61 -2.93 0.09 12.88
CA SER A 61 -1.69 0.09 13.65
C SER A 61 -0.52 -0.24 12.73
N ILE A 62 0.71 0.05 13.17
CA ILE A 62 1.90 -0.30 12.38
C ILE A 62 1.99 -1.82 12.13
N GLY A 63 1.59 -2.64 13.11
CA GLY A 63 1.54 -4.10 12.96
C GLY A 63 0.54 -4.54 11.89
N ASN A 64 -0.68 -3.99 11.92
CA ASN A 64 -1.69 -4.27 10.91
C ASN A 64 -1.25 -3.81 9.51
N PHE A 65 -0.56 -2.67 9.43
CA PHE A 65 -0.01 -2.18 8.17
C PHE A 65 1.10 -3.08 7.63
N LEU A 66 1.98 -3.60 8.50
CA LEU A 66 3.00 -4.57 8.10
C LEU A 66 2.37 -5.89 7.64
N THR A 67 1.32 -6.39 8.30
CA THR A 67 0.59 -7.57 7.84
C THR A 67 0.00 -7.35 6.44
N LEU A 68 -0.59 -6.18 6.19
CA LEU A 68 -1.07 -5.81 4.86
C LEU A 68 0.08 -5.75 3.85
N ALA A 69 1.22 -5.15 4.20
CA ALA A 69 2.38 -5.03 3.32
C ALA A 69 3.01 -6.39 3.01
N LEU A 70 3.05 -7.32 3.96
CA LEU A 70 3.56 -8.68 3.74
C LEU A 70 2.66 -9.51 2.82
N HIS A 71 1.35 -9.24 2.82
CA HIS A 71 0.40 -9.98 2.00
C HIS A 71 0.20 -9.36 0.60
N TYR A 72 0.05 -8.04 0.54
CA TYR A 72 -0.19 -7.30 -0.70
C TYR A 72 1.07 -6.80 -1.38
N GLY A 73 2.21 -7.00 -0.73
CA GLY A 73 3.50 -6.55 -1.22
C GLY A 73 3.64 -5.03 -1.17
N PRO A 74 4.62 -4.52 -1.92
CA PRO A 74 5.10 -3.17 -1.76
C PRO A 74 4.25 -2.15 -2.53
N ASP A 75 3.41 -2.61 -3.46
CA ASP A 75 2.38 -1.79 -4.11
C ASP A 75 1.46 -1.11 -3.08
N LEU A 76 1.11 -1.82 -2.00
CA LEU A 76 0.32 -1.26 -0.90
C LEU A 76 1.12 -0.21 -0.13
N VAL A 77 2.41 -0.45 0.10
CA VAL A 77 3.30 0.49 0.80
C VAL A 77 3.43 1.78 -0.01
N ALA A 78 3.71 1.67 -1.31
CA ALA A 78 3.84 2.81 -2.20
C ALA A 78 2.52 3.60 -2.31
N ALA A 79 1.37 2.91 -2.33
CA ALA A 79 0.07 3.55 -2.39
C ALA A 79 -0.30 4.26 -1.09
N ALA A 80 -0.09 3.62 0.06
CA ALA A 80 -0.65 4.06 1.34
C ALA A 80 0.37 4.77 2.26
N TRP A 81 1.66 4.75 1.95
CA TRP A 81 2.70 5.39 2.77
C TRP A 81 3.60 6.31 1.93
N PRO A 82 3.16 7.56 1.65
CA PRO A 82 3.91 8.50 0.81
C PRO A 82 5.25 8.96 1.39
N GLY A 83 5.49 8.71 2.68
CA GLY A 83 6.75 9.00 3.38
C GLY A 83 7.53 7.75 3.77
N ALA A 84 7.34 6.62 3.07
CA ALA A 84 8.06 5.39 3.38
C ALA A 84 9.58 5.60 3.31
N PRO A 85 10.35 5.12 4.30
CA PRO A 85 11.79 5.30 4.30
C PRO A 85 12.45 4.57 3.12
N ARG A 86 13.49 5.18 2.53
CA ARG A 86 14.19 4.67 1.34
C ARG A 86 14.70 3.22 1.44
N TRP A 87 14.95 2.69 2.63
CA TRP A 87 15.35 1.28 2.78
C TRP A 87 14.22 0.29 2.43
N MET A 88 12.95 0.69 2.52
CA MET A 88 11.82 -0.10 2.02
C MET A 88 11.70 -0.05 0.49
N ASP A 89 12.24 0.99 -0.15
CA ASP A 89 12.27 1.14 -1.63
C ASP A 89 13.16 0.03 -2.25
N SER A 90 14.24 -0.38 -1.59
CA SER A 90 15.09 -1.49 -2.04
C SER A 90 14.36 -2.84 -2.03
N ALA A 91 13.70 -3.19 -0.92
CA ALA A 91 12.91 -4.43 -0.84
C ALA A 91 11.72 -4.43 -1.82
N CYS A 92 11.07 -3.27 -1.97
CA CYS A 92 10.01 -3.07 -2.95
C CYS A 92 10.49 -3.29 -4.39
N ARG A 93 11.67 -2.78 -4.74
CA ARG A 93 12.27 -2.94 -6.08
C ARG A 93 12.73 -4.37 -6.35
N GLU A 94 13.28 -5.05 -5.35
CA GLU A 94 13.67 -6.46 -5.46
C GLU A 94 12.46 -7.36 -5.68
N GLU A 95 11.36 -7.12 -4.96
CA GLU A 95 10.11 -7.87 -5.15
C GLU A 95 9.48 -7.60 -6.52
N GLU A 96 9.47 -6.35 -6.97
CA GLU A 96 8.98 -6.00 -8.32
C GLU A 96 9.87 -6.61 -9.42
N ALA A 97 11.20 -6.60 -9.24
CA ALA A 97 12.13 -7.26 -10.15
C ALA A 97 11.85 -8.77 -10.23
N ALA A 98 11.69 -9.43 -9.08
CA ALA A 98 11.38 -10.86 -9.03
C ALA A 98 10.04 -11.19 -9.70
N ARG A 99 9.02 -10.33 -9.53
CA ARG A 99 7.72 -10.47 -10.20
C ARG A 99 7.83 -10.36 -11.72
N LEU A 100 8.57 -9.37 -12.20
CA LEU A 100 8.81 -9.16 -13.64
C LEU A 100 9.62 -10.31 -14.25
N GLU A 101 10.60 -10.85 -13.52
CA GLU A 101 11.37 -12.02 -13.93
C GLU A 101 10.49 -13.28 -14.05
N ALA A 102 9.63 -13.53 -13.06
CA ALA A 102 8.69 -14.65 -13.10
C ALA A 102 7.72 -14.54 -14.29
N GLU A 103 7.24 -13.33 -14.57
CA GLU A 103 6.38 -13.04 -15.72
C GLU A 103 7.11 -13.27 -17.05
N GLN A 104 8.37 -12.83 -17.14
CA GLN A 104 9.22 -13.07 -18.31
C GLN A 104 9.46 -14.57 -18.54
N GLU A 105 9.72 -15.34 -17.50
CA GLU A 105 9.93 -16.78 -17.61
C GLU A 105 8.64 -17.52 -18.02
N ARG A 106 7.49 -17.07 -17.52
CA ARG A 106 6.17 -17.58 -17.94
C ARG A 106 5.92 -17.34 -19.43
N ILE A 107 6.19 -16.12 -19.91
CA ILE A 107 6.03 -15.75 -21.32
C ILE A 107 7.00 -16.55 -22.20
N ASN A 108 8.26 -16.68 -21.78
CA ASN A 108 9.28 -17.44 -22.51
C ASN A 108 8.93 -18.92 -22.64
N ARG A 109 8.38 -19.54 -21.58
CA ARG A 109 7.86 -20.92 -21.66
C ARG A 109 6.76 -21.04 -22.69
N ARG A 110 5.78 -20.13 -22.66
CA ARG A 110 4.66 -20.14 -23.62
C ARG A 110 5.12 -19.94 -25.06
N LEU A 111 6.12 -19.08 -25.29
CA LEU A 111 6.70 -18.89 -26.62
C LEU A 111 7.43 -20.15 -27.11
N LYS A 112 8.11 -20.89 -26.22
CA LYS A 112 8.72 -22.18 -26.58
C LYS A 112 7.66 -23.21 -26.97
N GLU A 113 6.57 -23.30 -26.20
CA GLU A 113 5.45 -24.21 -26.49
C GLU A 113 4.78 -23.92 -27.84
N LEU A 114 4.63 -22.64 -28.21
CA LEU A 114 4.01 -22.25 -29.49
C LEU A 114 4.95 -22.37 -30.69
N ARG A 115 6.27 -22.46 -30.47
CA ARG A 115 7.30 -22.53 -31.52
C ARG A 115 7.87 -23.94 -31.70
N SER A 116 7.34 -24.92 -30.97
CA SER A 116 7.71 -26.33 -31.05
C SER A 116 6.56 -27.15 -31.60
#